data_AF-A0AAU7KNV1-F1
#
_entry.id   AF-A0AAU7KNV1-F1
#
_cell.length_a   1.000
_cell.length_b   1.000
_cell.length_c   1.000
_cell.angle_alpha   90.00
_cell.angle_beta   90.00
_cell.angle_gamma   90.00
#
_symmetry.space_group_name_H-M   'P 1'
#
loop_
_entity.id
_entity.type
_entity.pdbx_description
1 polymer ?
#
loop_
_entity_poly.entity_id
_entity_poly.type
_entity_poly.pdbx_seq_one_letter_code
_entity_poly.pdbx_strand_id
1 'polypeptide(L)' 'MKLTQQHLKKHPEKLGRFDQVRIWSGEWHMWWRPAGRGYTGDEAEAGVYEPKDAWEYVSHCGPEKKISLVAA' A
#
# COMPACT_ATOMS: atom_id res chain seq x y z
N MET A 1 -4.32 -8.51 4.78
CA MET A 1 -5.57 -7.87 4.28
C MET A 1 -5.20 -6.63 3.46
N LYS A 2 -5.93 -6.34 2.36
CA LYS A 2 -5.66 -5.20 1.45
C LYS A 2 -6.80 -4.17 1.56
N LEU A 3 -6.49 -2.92 1.83
CA LEU A 3 -7.44 -1.82 1.93
C LEU A 3 -7.38 -0.94 0.68
N THR A 4 -8.54 -0.62 0.12
CA THR A 4 -8.63 0.28 -1.04
C THR A 4 -8.52 1.73 -0.60
N GLN A 5 -8.14 2.61 -1.53
CA GLN A 5 -8.12 4.04 -1.25
C GLN A 5 -9.48 4.59 -0.82
N GLN A 6 -10.57 4.11 -1.43
CA GLN A 6 -11.92 4.53 -1.05
C GLN A 6 -12.26 4.11 0.39
N HIS A 7 -11.81 2.91 0.80
CA HIS A 7 -11.99 2.44 2.16
C HIS A 7 -11.20 3.32 3.15
N LEU A 8 -9.96 3.66 2.82
CA LEU A 8 -9.08 4.47 3.67
C LEU A 8 -9.54 5.93 3.76
N LYS A 9 -10.11 6.51 2.69
CA LYS A 9 -10.75 7.85 2.75
C LYS A 9 -11.92 7.89 3.73
N LYS A 10 -12.68 6.79 3.83
CA LYS A 10 -13.81 6.68 4.78
C LYS A 10 -13.36 6.32 6.20
N HIS A 11 -12.22 5.64 6.33
CA HIS A 11 -11.72 5.07 7.58
C HIS A 11 -10.20 5.28 7.75
N PRO A 12 -9.72 6.53 7.87
CA PRO A 12 -8.30 6.83 8.00
C PRO A 12 -7.69 6.23 9.28
N GLU A 13 -8.48 6.03 10.33
CA GLU A 13 -8.06 5.41 11.59
C GLU A 13 -7.49 3.99 11.42
N LYS A 14 -7.82 3.31 10.31
CA LYS A 14 -7.29 1.98 10.01
C LYS A 14 -5.81 1.98 9.60
N LEU A 15 -5.28 3.11 9.11
CA LEU A 15 -3.85 3.25 8.82
C LEU A 15 -3.02 3.32 10.10
N GLY A 16 -3.53 3.99 11.14
CA GLY A 16 -2.83 4.18 12.41
C GLY A 16 -2.74 2.93 13.31
N ARG A 17 -3.26 1.78 12.85
CA ARG A 17 -3.21 0.50 13.56
C ARG A 17 -1.97 -0.34 13.23
N PHE A 18 -1.12 0.11 12.31
CA PHE A 18 0.02 -0.65 11.81
C PHE A 18 1.25 0.23 11.78
N ASP A 19 2.39 -0.31 12.22
CA ASP A 19 3.67 0.38 12.13
C ASP A 19 4.20 0.41 10.68
N GLN A 20 3.88 -0.60 9.89
CA GLN A 20 4.41 -0.79 8.55
C GLN A 20 3.39 -1.37 7.57
N VAL A 21 3.41 -0.87 6.33
CA VAL A 21 2.52 -1.30 5.23
C VAL A 21 3.29 -1.49 3.93
N ARG A 22 2.67 -2.20 2.99
CA ARG A 22 3.14 -2.38 1.60
C ARG A 22 2.10 -1.81 0.64
N ILE A 23 2.54 -1.41 -0.54
CA ILE A 23 1.63 -0.91 -1.58
C ILE A 23 1.37 -2.01 -2.60
N TRP A 24 0.10 -2.35 -2.80
CA TRP A 24 -0.37 -3.35 -3.77
C TRP A 24 -1.01 -2.68 -4.98
N SER A 25 -0.60 -3.07 -6.16
CA SER A 25 -1.29 -2.72 -7.39
C SER A 25 -2.32 -3.77 -7.75
N GLY A 26 -3.60 -3.41 -7.68
CA GLY A 26 -4.71 -4.24 -8.14
C GLY A 26 -4.74 -4.45 -9.66
N GLU A 27 -4.16 -3.54 -10.44
CA GLU A 27 -4.05 -3.65 -11.91
C GLU A 27 -3.06 -4.75 -12.33
N TRP A 28 -1.82 -4.64 -11.86
CA TRP A 28 -0.74 -5.60 -12.17
C TRP A 28 -0.71 -6.85 -11.28
N HIS A 29 -1.50 -6.89 -10.22
CA HIS A 29 -1.45 -7.94 -9.19
C HIS A 29 -0.03 -8.09 -8.61
N MET A 30 0.62 -6.97 -8.30
CA MET A 30 2.01 -6.91 -7.84
C MET A 30 2.21 -5.88 -6.73
N TRP A 31 3.32 -5.99 -6.01
CA TRP A 31 3.77 -5.08 -4.96
C TRP A 31 4.63 -3.96 -5.53
N TRP A 32 4.51 -2.76 -4.99
CA TRP A 32 5.44 -1.67 -5.31
C TRP A 32 6.77 -1.87 -4.59
N ARG A 33 7.87 -1.75 -5.33
CA ARG A 33 9.23 -1.88 -4.80
C ARG A 33 9.67 -0.56 -4.12
N PRO A 34 10.60 -0.64 -3.15
CA PRO A 34 11.11 0.55 -2.48
C PRO A 34 11.74 1.54 -3.48
N ALA A 35 11.66 2.84 -3.14
CA ALA A 35 12.18 3.93 -3.96
C ALA A 35 11.62 4.02 -5.39
N GLY A 36 10.38 3.55 -5.63
CA GLY A 36 9.71 3.67 -6.93
C GLY A 36 10.33 2.78 -8.02
N ARG A 37 11.06 1.72 -7.66
CA ARG A 37 11.75 0.80 -8.60
C ARG A 37 10.81 -0.17 -9.33
N GLY A 38 9.57 0.24 -9.61
CA GLY A 38 8.57 -0.57 -10.30
C GLY A 38 7.85 -1.58 -9.40
N TYR A 39 7.35 -2.66 -10.00
CA TYR A 39 6.54 -3.67 -9.32
C TYR A 39 7.25 -5.02 -9.23
N THR A 40 6.90 -5.84 -8.24
CA THR A 40 7.39 -7.21 -8.06
C THR A 40 6.25 -8.15 -7.64
N GLY A 41 6.32 -9.40 -8.09
CA GLY A 41 5.42 -10.46 -7.61
C GLY A 41 5.82 -11.03 -6.25
N ASP A 42 7.06 -10.77 -5.81
CA ASP A 42 7.61 -11.26 -4.55
C ASP A 42 7.33 -10.26 -3.42
N GLU A 43 6.61 -10.70 -2.38
CA GLU A 43 6.30 -9.86 -1.22
C GLU A 43 7.55 -9.50 -0.40
N ALA A 44 8.59 -10.33 -0.42
CA ALA A 44 9.85 -10.06 0.28
C ALA A 44 10.65 -8.91 -0.37
N GLU A 45 10.42 -8.66 -1.67
CA GLU A 45 11.02 -7.54 -2.40
C GLU A 45 10.15 -6.26 -2.36
N ALA A 46 8.96 -6.34 -1.76
CA ALA A 46 8.05 -5.22 -1.65
C ALA A 46 8.63 -4.11 -0.76
N GLY A 47 8.37 -2.86 -1.14
CA GLY A 47 8.69 -1.72 -0.29
C GLY A 47 7.86 -1.74 0.97
N VAL A 48 8.51 -1.51 2.10
CA VAL A 48 7.87 -1.34 3.40
C VAL A 48 7.89 0.15 3.73
N TYR A 49 6.72 0.69 4.04
CA TYR A 49 6.49 2.12 4.21
C TYR A 49 5.77 2.38 5.53
N GLU A 50 5.97 3.57 6.10
CA GLU A 50 5.04 4.05 7.11
C GLU A 50 3.65 4.24 6.47
N PRO A 51 2.55 4.02 7.24
CA PRO A 51 1.19 4.19 6.72
C PRO A 51 0.95 5.55 6.06
N LYS A 52 1.46 6.63 6.67
CA LYS A 52 1.31 8.01 6.16
C LYS A 52 1.97 8.17 4.78
N ASP A 53 3.21 7.70 4.63
CA ASP A 53 3.98 7.83 3.39
C ASP A 53 3.32 6.98 2.31
N ALA A 54 2.91 5.76 2.66
CA ALA A 54 2.21 4.88 1.74
C ALA A 54 0.92 5.51 1.20
N TRP A 55 0.18 6.22 2.06
CA TRP A 55 -1.00 6.96 1.66
C TRP A 55 -0.66 8.10 0.70
N GLU A 56 0.37 8.91 0.99
CA GLU A 56 0.79 10.00 0.10
C GLU A 56 1.18 9.48 -1.29
N TYR A 57 1.90 8.36 -1.36
CA TYR A 57 2.30 7.73 -2.61
C TYR A 57 1.12 7.25 -3.47
N VAL A 58 0.01 6.82 -2.87
CA VAL A 58 -1.11 6.23 -3.62
C VAL A 58 -2.33 7.13 -3.72
N SER A 59 -2.48 8.15 -2.87
CA SER A 59 -3.69 8.98 -2.76
C SER A 59 -4.07 9.73 -4.04
N HIS A 60 -3.09 9.96 -4.92
CA HIS A 60 -3.23 10.59 -6.23
C HIS A 60 -3.36 9.57 -7.38
N CYS A 61 -3.15 8.28 -7.11
CA CYS A 61 -3.32 7.20 -8.07
C CYS A 61 -4.77 6.75 -8.16
N GLY A 62 -5.10 6.01 -9.21
CA GLY A 62 -6.43 5.45 -9.39
C GLY A 62 -6.79 4.38 -8.34
N PRO A 63 -8.09 4.02 -8.23
CA PRO A 63 -8.62 3.13 -7.20
C PRO A 63 -8.03 1.70 -7.25
N GLU A 64 -7.33 1.35 -8.32
CA GLU A 64 -6.59 0.11 -8.48
C GLU A 64 -5.44 -0.04 -7.48
N LYS A 65 -4.86 1.06 -6.98
CA LYS A 65 -3.82 1.00 -5.94
C LYS A 65 -4.45 0.78 -4.57
N LYS A 66 -3.87 -0.15 -3.82
CA LYS A 66 -4.33 -0.59 -2.50
C LYS A 66 -3.15 -0.56 -1.54
N ILE A 67 -3.43 -0.38 -0.26
CA ILE A 67 -2.43 -0.54 0.79
C ILE A 67 -2.66 -1.91 1.40
N SER A 68 -1.64 -2.78 1.34
CA SER A 68 -1.66 -4.04 2.05
C SER A 68 -0.96 -3.90 3.37
N LEU A 69 -1.59 -4.46 4.37
CA LEU A 69 -1.10 -4.48 5.73
C LEU A 69 0.01 -5.54 5.81
N VAL A 70 1.15 -5.16 6.36
CA VAL A 70 2.16 -6.12 6.82
C VAL A 70 1.65 -6.59 8.18
N ALA A 71 1.34 -7.88 8.30
CA ALA A 71 1.12 -8.45 9.63
C ALA A 71 2.49 -8.50 10.33
N ALA A 72 2.58 -7.92 11.52
CA ALA A 72 3.67 -8.21 12.44
C ALA A 72 3.58 -9.67 12.91
#